data_AF-A0A2N1F903-F1
#
_entry.id   AF-A0A2N1F903-F1
#
_cell.length_a   1.000
_cell.length_b   1.000
_cell.length_c   1.000
_cell.angle_alpha   90.00
_cell.angle_beta   90.00
_cell.angle_gamma   90.00
#
_symmetry.space_group_name_H-M   'P 1'
#
loop_
_entity.id
_entity.type
_entity.pdbx_description
1 polymer ?
#
loop_
_entity_poly.entity_id
_entity_poly.type
_entity_poly.pdbx_seq_one_letter_code
_entity_poly.pdbx_strand_id
1 'polypeptide(L)'
;MKTKLKTAIPAGWIGGFAASNPAFAYPTPDLSSLPMPDNMLNIDKLQRQQAVKWPEFSWETQMGKPDSKRCYQMFAPDISRIGYTDTGKVYSIICPQQGISSPSLGTLNVEVTVTGTRGWVNEDNKELAADMGVVGKIWFSPGAKQNFIVKQLWDHFEKSYLPFPSKKSQAIVVFTSLVGDSEQPVFPLNKGESSGFPIPDFAKHEAAAWTVGNLNVQIGAIKKTGYPVVDEFNKFIMDVFNLGSGNMLQKDNILTWNVWFTQPELVDQDEWASHARKWRESIDADHGSPEGPGTIARYYDGTPFKVGLGTLKDDVESELLKVTEETIKKEEHSKLFNFLEKIEGEEKDKILAALKK
;
A
#
# COMPACT_ATOMS: atom_id res chain seq x y z
N MET A 1 -20.20 10.58 -19.98
CA MET A 1 -19.90 9.24 -19.42
C MET A 1 -20.58 8.20 -20.29
N LYS A 2 -19.82 7.34 -20.97
CA LYS A 2 -20.41 6.16 -21.61
C LYS A 2 -20.69 5.15 -20.50
N THR A 3 -21.96 4.86 -20.27
CA THR A 3 -22.41 3.75 -19.44
C THR A 3 -21.77 2.48 -19.99
N LYS A 4 -20.72 1.94 -19.34
CA LYS A 4 -20.25 0.59 -19.64
C LYS A 4 -21.45 -0.32 -19.36
N LEU A 5 -22.05 -0.86 -20.42
CA LEU A 5 -23.02 -1.94 -20.36
C LEU A 5 -22.50 -2.99 -19.38
N LYS A 6 -23.39 -3.62 -18.59
CA LYS A 6 -23.05 -4.86 -17.87
C LYS A 6 -22.54 -5.86 -18.91
N THR A 7 -21.22 -5.91 -19.08
CA THR A 7 -20.57 -6.88 -19.96
C THR A 7 -20.81 -8.24 -19.33
N ALA A 8 -21.45 -9.14 -20.09
CA ALA A 8 -21.58 -10.52 -19.66
C ALA A 8 -20.19 -11.10 -19.37
N ILE A 9 -20.11 -12.02 -18.40
CA ILE A 9 -18.87 -12.73 -18.07
C ILE A 9 -18.34 -13.37 -19.37
N PRO A 10 -17.06 -13.17 -19.72
CA PRO A 10 -16.51 -13.73 -20.94
C PRO A 10 -16.62 -15.27 -20.99
N ALA A 11 -16.99 -15.78 -22.16
CA ALA A 11 -16.94 -17.22 -22.43
C ALA A 11 -15.50 -17.75 -22.39
N GLY A 12 -15.36 -19.07 -22.30
CA GLY A 12 -14.05 -19.75 -22.29
C GLY A 12 -13.53 -20.16 -20.92
N TRP A 13 -14.30 -19.91 -19.84
CA TRP A 13 -14.01 -20.49 -18.53
C TRP A 13 -14.01 -22.02 -18.59
N ILE A 14 -12.91 -22.64 -18.12
CA ILE A 14 -12.72 -24.09 -18.04
C ILE A 14 -12.84 -24.54 -16.57
N GLY A 15 -12.26 -23.78 -15.65
CA GLY A 15 -12.21 -24.09 -14.23
C GLY A 15 -11.43 -25.37 -13.88
N GLY A 16 -11.73 -25.91 -12.70
CA GLY A 16 -11.19 -27.18 -12.21
C GLY A 16 -9.83 -27.11 -11.51
N PHE A 17 -9.09 -26.00 -11.58
CA PHE A 17 -7.78 -25.92 -10.92
C PHE A 17 -7.88 -26.03 -9.39
N ALA A 18 -8.89 -25.41 -8.77
CA ALA A 18 -9.15 -25.54 -7.34
C ALA A 18 -9.42 -27.00 -6.91
N ALA A 19 -9.98 -27.83 -7.80
CA ALA A 19 -10.26 -29.24 -7.54
C ALA A 19 -9.08 -30.17 -7.87
N SER A 20 -7.99 -29.64 -8.45
CA SER A 20 -6.84 -30.45 -8.85
C SER A 20 -6.04 -31.01 -7.68
N ASN A 21 -6.21 -30.44 -6.49
CA ASN A 21 -5.62 -30.92 -5.24
C ASN A 21 -6.62 -30.72 -4.09
N PRO A 22 -7.01 -31.77 -3.34
CA PRO A 22 -7.92 -31.64 -2.20
C PRO A 22 -7.46 -30.64 -1.13
N ALA A 23 -6.15 -30.40 -1.00
CA ALA A 23 -5.61 -29.41 -0.06
C ALA A 23 -6.02 -27.97 -0.39
N PHE A 24 -6.45 -27.69 -1.62
CA PHE A 24 -6.84 -26.34 -2.05
C PHE A 24 -8.25 -25.94 -1.62
N ALA A 25 -9.02 -26.88 -1.06
CA ALA A 25 -10.41 -26.65 -0.70
C ALA A 25 -10.56 -25.77 0.54
N TYR A 26 -11.62 -24.97 0.57
CA TYR A 26 -12.12 -24.33 1.79
C TYR A 26 -12.52 -25.38 2.84
N PRO A 27 -12.48 -25.05 4.15
CA PRO A 27 -12.35 -23.71 4.74
C PRO A 27 -10.91 -23.18 4.88
N THR A 28 -9.90 -24.03 4.74
CA THR A 28 -8.49 -23.67 4.97
C THR A 28 -7.61 -24.14 3.81
N PRO A 29 -7.61 -23.43 2.67
CA PRO A 29 -6.79 -23.79 1.52
C PRO A 29 -5.29 -23.81 1.87
N ASP A 30 -4.63 -24.93 1.59
CA ASP A 30 -3.17 -25.08 1.68
C ASP A 30 -2.55 -25.10 0.28
N LEU A 31 -1.89 -24.00 -0.07
CA LEU A 31 -1.25 -23.78 -1.36
C LEU A 31 0.24 -24.12 -1.34
N SER A 32 0.78 -24.68 -0.24
CA SER A 32 2.21 -24.94 -0.03
C SER A 32 2.85 -25.80 -1.13
N SER A 33 2.07 -26.68 -1.75
CA SER A 33 2.50 -27.53 -2.87
C SER A 33 2.72 -26.78 -4.20
N LEU A 34 2.20 -25.55 -4.34
CA LEU A 34 2.38 -24.75 -5.54
C LEU A 34 3.67 -23.92 -5.45
N PRO A 35 4.42 -23.78 -6.56
CA PRO A 35 5.55 -22.87 -6.61
C PRO A 35 5.07 -21.43 -6.46
N MET A 36 5.89 -20.59 -5.82
CA MET A 36 5.61 -19.16 -5.65
C MET A 36 6.67 -18.34 -6.40
N PRO A 37 6.57 -18.27 -7.75
CA PRO A 37 7.51 -17.49 -8.55
C PRO A 37 7.35 -15.99 -8.32
N ASP A 38 8.31 -15.21 -8.83
CA ASP A 38 8.17 -13.75 -8.93
C ASP A 38 6.87 -13.37 -9.66
N ASN A 39 6.21 -12.34 -9.15
CA ASN A 39 4.88 -11.91 -9.57
C ASN A 39 4.78 -11.48 -11.05
N MET A 40 5.91 -11.12 -11.67
CA MET A 40 5.98 -10.70 -13.06
C MET A 40 6.38 -11.84 -14.01
N LEU A 41 6.79 -13.00 -13.49
CA LEU A 41 7.42 -14.06 -14.29
C LEU A 41 6.48 -14.70 -15.32
N ASN A 42 5.17 -14.76 -15.03
CA ASN A 42 4.20 -15.55 -15.79
C ASN A 42 3.06 -14.68 -16.36
N ILE A 43 3.33 -13.42 -16.68
CA ILE A 43 2.31 -12.52 -17.26
C ILE A 43 1.81 -13.02 -18.62
N ASP A 44 2.69 -13.66 -19.39
CA ASP A 44 2.38 -14.30 -20.67
C ASP A 44 1.39 -15.48 -20.55
N LYS A 45 1.14 -15.97 -19.33
CA LYS A 45 0.17 -17.04 -19.05
C LYS A 45 -1.19 -16.53 -18.62
N LEU A 46 -1.34 -15.22 -18.44
CA LEU A 46 -2.61 -14.63 -18.01
C LEU A 46 -3.60 -14.66 -19.17
N GLN A 47 -4.81 -15.15 -18.88
CA GLN A 47 -5.91 -15.24 -19.83
C GLN A 47 -7.14 -14.49 -19.31
N ARG A 48 -7.29 -14.44 -17.98
CA ARG A 48 -8.43 -13.88 -17.27
C ARG A 48 -7.96 -13.01 -16.10
N GLN A 49 -8.72 -11.96 -15.81
CA GLN A 49 -8.43 -11.04 -14.73
C GLN A 49 -9.70 -10.62 -14.00
N GLN A 50 -9.52 -10.18 -12.76
CA GLN A 50 -10.52 -9.39 -12.04
C GLN A 50 -9.86 -8.16 -11.46
N ALA A 51 -10.45 -6.99 -11.74
CA ALA A 51 -10.06 -5.75 -11.10
C ALA A 51 -10.67 -5.67 -9.70
N VAL A 52 -9.99 -4.98 -8.80
CA VAL A 52 -10.55 -4.59 -7.51
C VAL A 52 -11.17 -3.21 -7.67
N LYS A 53 -12.49 -3.14 -7.52
CA LYS A 53 -13.22 -1.89 -7.64
C LYS A 53 -13.27 -1.12 -6.33
N TRP A 54 -13.37 -1.82 -5.21
CA TRP A 54 -13.29 -1.19 -3.89
C TRP A 54 -12.20 -1.91 -3.09
N PRO A 55 -10.98 -1.38 -3.06
CA PRO A 55 -9.93 -1.91 -2.21
C PRO A 55 -10.05 -1.20 -0.85
N GLU A 56 -10.71 -1.83 0.11
CA GLU A 56 -10.99 -1.25 1.44
C GLU A 56 -9.90 -1.64 2.43
N PHE A 57 -9.17 -0.64 2.94
CA PHE A 57 -8.05 -0.80 3.86
C PHE A 57 -8.46 -0.38 5.26
N SER A 58 -7.90 -1.04 6.25
CA SER A 58 -8.03 -0.62 7.64
C SER A 58 -6.79 -0.93 8.45
N TRP A 59 -6.51 -0.08 9.44
CA TRP A 59 -5.38 -0.19 10.35
C TRP A 59 -5.65 0.54 11.65
N GLU A 60 -4.87 0.22 12.69
CA GLU A 60 -4.96 0.92 13.96
C GLU A 60 -4.16 2.21 13.92
N THR A 61 -4.79 3.32 14.25
CA THR A 61 -4.14 4.62 14.28
C THR A 61 -3.43 4.93 15.59
N GLN A 62 -3.78 4.17 16.64
CA GLN A 62 -3.30 4.35 18.00
C GLN A 62 -2.85 3.01 18.60
N MET A 63 -2.06 2.26 17.84
CA MET A 63 -1.58 0.95 18.25
C MET A 63 -0.87 0.99 19.62
N GLY A 64 -1.15 0.00 20.46
CA GLY A 64 -0.63 -0.08 21.83
C GLY A 64 -1.36 0.78 22.86
N LYS A 65 -2.46 1.45 22.49
CA LYS A 65 -3.38 2.11 23.44
C LYS A 65 -4.51 1.16 23.84
N PRO A 66 -5.08 1.27 25.06
CA PRO A 66 -6.18 0.40 25.52
C PRO A 66 -7.45 0.44 24.65
N ASP A 67 -7.69 1.56 23.96
CA ASP A 67 -8.81 1.75 23.03
C ASP A 67 -8.25 2.18 21.66
N SER A 68 -7.49 1.27 21.04
CA SER A 68 -6.87 1.51 19.75
C SER A 68 -7.95 1.72 18.69
N LYS A 69 -8.02 2.94 18.16
CA LYS A 69 -8.97 3.27 17.10
C LYS A 69 -8.49 2.71 15.76
N ARG A 70 -9.45 2.19 14.98
CA ARG A 70 -9.24 1.70 13.62
C ARG A 70 -9.88 2.64 12.61
N CYS A 71 -9.11 3.04 11.62
CA CYS A 71 -9.62 3.80 10.49
C CYS A 71 -9.84 2.88 9.29
N TYR A 72 -10.64 3.36 8.35
CA TYR A 72 -11.06 2.70 7.14
C TYR A 72 -10.85 3.67 5.98
N GLN A 73 -10.26 3.20 4.90
CA GLN A 73 -10.02 3.98 3.70
C GLN A 73 -10.13 3.09 2.47
N MET A 74 -10.97 3.48 1.52
CA MET A 74 -10.94 2.92 0.18
C MET A 74 -9.81 3.59 -0.61
N PHE A 75 -8.82 2.82 -1.04
CA PHE A 75 -7.81 3.34 -1.96
C PHE A 75 -8.39 3.48 -3.37
N ALA A 76 -7.63 4.10 -4.27
CA ALA A 76 -8.11 4.34 -5.62
C ALA A 76 -8.52 3.01 -6.32
N PRO A 77 -9.68 3.00 -6.98
CA PRO A 77 -10.20 1.80 -7.65
C PRO A 77 -9.32 1.43 -8.86
N ASP A 78 -9.44 0.18 -9.30
CA ASP A 78 -8.77 -0.34 -10.50
C ASP A 78 -7.23 -0.27 -10.46
N ILE A 79 -6.61 -0.06 -9.30
CA ILE A 79 -5.16 -0.27 -9.18
C ILE A 79 -4.88 -1.77 -9.03
N SER A 80 -5.58 -2.41 -8.09
CA SER A 80 -5.31 -3.80 -7.72
C SER A 80 -6.06 -4.76 -8.63
N ARG A 81 -5.42 -5.88 -8.98
CA ARG A 81 -5.97 -6.90 -9.88
C ARG A 81 -5.46 -8.29 -9.51
N ILE A 82 -6.23 -9.32 -9.84
CA ILE A 82 -5.78 -10.72 -9.81
C ILE A 82 -5.86 -11.29 -11.23
N GLY A 83 -4.77 -11.89 -11.69
CA GLY A 83 -4.62 -12.46 -13.01
C GLY A 83 -4.42 -13.97 -12.96
N TYR A 84 -5.14 -14.69 -13.81
CA TYR A 84 -5.20 -16.16 -13.80
C TYR A 84 -5.49 -16.76 -15.19
N THR A 85 -5.43 -18.08 -15.28
CA THR A 85 -5.74 -18.87 -16.49
C THR A 85 -7.23 -19.21 -16.61
N ASP A 86 -7.66 -19.74 -17.75
CA ASP A 86 -9.03 -20.25 -17.96
C ASP A 86 -9.41 -21.41 -17.03
N THR A 87 -8.42 -22.13 -16.51
CA THR A 87 -8.62 -23.19 -15.51
C THR A 87 -8.72 -22.65 -14.08
N GLY A 88 -8.36 -21.37 -13.87
CA GLY A 88 -8.41 -20.72 -12.57
C GLY A 88 -7.07 -20.64 -11.83
N LYS A 89 -5.91 -20.92 -12.44
CA LYS A 89 -4.62 -20.82 -11.74
C LYS A 89 -4.13 -19.36 -11.71
N VAL A 90 -3.84 -18.85 -10.52
CA VAL A 90 -3.30 -17.48 -10.33
C VAL A 90 -1.81 -17.44 -10.64
N TYR A 91 -1.40 -16.42 -11.38
CA TYR A 91 0.01 -16.17 -11.73
C TYR A 91 0.51 -14.79 -11.37
N SER A 92 -0.38 -13.79 -11.23
CA SER A 92 0.03 -12.43 -10.94
C SER A 92 -1.05 -11.69 -10.15
N ILE A 93 -0.61 -10.90 -9.17
CA ILE A 93 -1.44 -10.00 -8.37
C ILE A 93 -0.83 -8.61 -8.45
N ILE A 94 -1.65 -7.60 -8.74
CA ILE A 94 -1.26 -6.19 -8.65
C ILE A 94 -1.82 -5.65 -7.34
N CYS A 95 -0.93 -5.11 -6.50
CA CYS A 95 -1.27 -4.44 -5.25
C CYS A 95 -1.39 -2.92 -5.46
N PRO A 96 -2.09 -2.21 -4.56
CA PRO A 96 -2.20 -0.77 -4.63
C PRO A 96 -0.84 -0.10 -4.40
N GLN A 97 -0.79 1.18 -4.74
CA GLN A 97 0.29 2.07 -4.33
C GLN A 97 -0.33 3.32 -3.71
N GLN A 98 0.36 3.94 -2.76
CA GLN A 98 -0.14 5.06 -1.98
C GLN A 98 0.98 6.10 -1.83
N GLY A 99 0.63 7.37 -1.75
CA GLY A 99 1.57 8.42 -1.33
C GLY A 99 1.08 9.06 -0.04
N ILE A 100 1.99 9.65 0.71
CA ILE A 100 1.66 10.69 1.68
C ILE A 100 2.35 11.97 1.26
N SER A 101 1.75 13.10 1.60
CA SER A 101 2.49 14.35 1.63
C SER A 101 2.98 14.58 3.05
N SER A 102 4.11 15.28 3.21
CA SER A 102 4.63 15.78 4.49
C SER A 102 4.66 17.30 4.40
N PRO A 103 4.16 18.06 5.41
CA PRO A 103 4.24 19.52 5.38
C PRO A 103 5.67 20.04 5.38
N SER A 104 6.61 19.31 5.99
CA SER A 104 8.02 19.71 6.06
C SER A 104 8.85 19.18 4.88
N LEU A 105 8.56 17.96 4.41
CA LEU A 105 9.43 17.23 3.49
C LEU A 105 8.86 17.04 2.07
N GLY A 106 7.61 17.42 1.82
CA GLY A 106 6.94 17.14 0.55
C GLY A 106 6.49 15.68 0.42
N THR A 107 6.31 15.19 -0.80
CA THR A 107 5.66 13.89 -1.05
C THR A 107 6.61 12.70 -0.88
N LEU A 108 6.16 11.72 -0.09
CA LEU A 108 6.79 10.41 0.08
C LEU A 108 5.93 9.36 -0.60
N ASN A 109 6.56 8.60 -1.48
CA ASN A 109 5.95 7.54 -2.24
C ASN A 109 5.99 6.23 -1.47
N VAL A 110 4.90 5.46 -1.46
CA VAL A 110 4.84 4.10 -0.91
C VAL A 110 4.27 3.13 -1.92
N GLU A 111 5.08 2.14 -2.27
CA GLU A 111 4.65 1.02 -3.10
C GLU A 111 4.57 -0.27 -2.27
N VAL A 112 3.49 -1.01 -2.46
CA VAL A 112 3.42 -2.42 -2.05
C VAL A 112 3.94 -3.28 -3.19
N THR A 113 5.19 -3.75 -3.08
CA THR A 113 5.78 -4.64 -4.08
C THR A 113 5.44 -6.09 -3.76
N VAL A 114 4.69 -6.77 -4.64
CA VAL A 114 4.50 -8.23 -4.57
C VAL A 114 5.80 -8.93 -4.94
N THR A 115 6.29 -9.78 -4.05
CA THR A 115 7.54 -10.56 -4.19
C THR A 115 7.31 -11.97 -4.73
N GLY A 116 6.08 -12.48 -4.59
CA GLY A 116 5.68 -13.74 -5.18
C GLY A 116 4.20 -14.00 -4.92
N THR A 117 3.60 -14.85 -5.74
CA THR A 117 2.21 -15.24 -5.61
C THR A 117 1.96 -16.66 -6.08
N ARG A 118 0.91 -17.29 -5.55
CA ARG A 118 0.33 -18.56 -6.01
C ARG A 118 -1.12 -18.61 -5.59
N GLY A 119 -1.94 -19.38 -6.29
CA GLY A 119 -3.32 -19.57 -5.88
C GLY A 119 -4.25 -19.95 -7.00
N TRP A 120 -5.54 -19.77 -6.73
CA TRP A 120 -6.61 -20.09 -7.63
C TRP A 120 -7.80 -19.15 -7.52
N VAL A 121 -8.54 -19.03 -8.61
CA VAL A 121 -9.86 -18.38 -8.70
C VAL A 121 -10.83 -19.41 -9.28
N ASN A 122 -12.08 -19.38 -8.84
CA ASN A 122 -13.16 -20.19 -9.40
C ASN A 122 -14.35 -19.29 -9.72
N GLU A 123 -14.63 -19.11 -11.01
CA GLU A 123 -15.72 -18.24 -11.48
C GLU A 123 -17.11 -18.84 -11.22
N ASP A 124 -17.23 -20.17 -11.14
CA ASP A 124 -18.52 -20.86 -10.99
C ASP A 124 -19.13 -20.64 -9.61
N ASN A 125 -18.30 -20.69 -8.57
CA ASN A 125 -18.71 -20.51 -7.18
C ASN A 125 -18.26 -19.17 -6.57
N LYS A 126 -17.54 -18.34 -7.36
CA LYS A 126 -17.02 -17.02 -6.96
C LYS A 126 -16.05 -17.05 -5.78
N GLU A 127 -15.38 -18.18 -5.59
CA GLU A 127 -14.32 -18.35 -4.61
C GLU A 127 -12.95 -18.05 -5.21
N LEU A 128 -12.02 -17.73 -4.33
CA LEU A 128 -10.61 -17.56 -4.67
C LEU A 128 -9.78 -17.89 -3.44
N ALA A 129 -8.55 -18.32 -3.61
CA ALA A 129 -7.57 -18.40 -2.55
C ALA A 129 -6.19 -18.13 -3.14
N ALA A 130 -5.39 -17.30 -2.49
CA ALA A 130 -4.02 -17.06 -2.93
C ALA A 130 -3.09 -16.85 -1.74
N ASP A 131 -1.82 -17.17 -1.94
CA ASP A 131 -0.75 -16.73 -1.07
C ASP A 131 0.02 -15.62 -1.79
N MET A 132 0.47 -14.63 -1.03
CA MET A 132 1.39 -13.62 -1.53
C MET A 132 2.41 -13.22 -0.47
N GLY A 133 3.60 -12.85 -0.92
CA GLY A 133 4.56 -12.10 -0.11
C GLY A 133 4.67 -10.67 -0.64
N VAL A 134 4.71 -9.68 0.26
CA VAL A 134 4.87 -8.28 -0.14
C VAL A 134 5.94 -7.57 0.68
N VAL A 135 6.50 -6.49 0.12
CA VAL A 135 7.30 -5.54 0.87
C VAL A 135 6.82 -4.13 0.61
N GLY A 136 6.84 -3.28 1.63
CA GLY A 136 6.67 -1.84 1.46
C GLY A 136 7.96 -1.22 0.94
N LYS A 137 7.88 -0.30 -0.02
CA LYS A 137 9.01 0.50 -0.50
C LYS A 137 8.68 1.97 -0.37
N ILE A 138 9.56 2.73 0.29
CA ILE A 138 9.37 4.17 0.51
C ILE A 138 10.53 4.97 -0.08
N TRP A 139 10.23 6.01 -0.84
CA TRP A 139 11.21 6.96 -1.37
C TRP A 139 10.61 8.34 -1.60
N PHE A 140 11.46 9.34 -1.81
CA PHE A 140 11.02 10.70 -2.11
C PHE A 140 10.56 10.83 -3.56
N SER A 141 9.41 11.49 -3.78
CA SER A 141 8.97 11.87 -5.12
C SER A 141 9.89 12.95 -5.73
N PRO A 142 9.96 13.13 -7.07
CA PRO A 142 10.82 14.15 -7.67
C PRO A 142 10.57 15.59 -7.19
N GLY A 143 9.34 15.93 -6.91
CA GLY A 143 8.84 17.25 -6.52
C GLY A 143 9.12 17.55 -5.05
N ALA A 144 9.22 16.51 -4.22
CA ALA A 144 9.80 16.65 -2.89
C ALA A 144 11.24 17.21 -2.96
N LYS A 145 11.97 16.96 -4.06
CA LYS A 145 13.34 17.51 -4.27
C LYS A 145 13.35 19.02 -4.53
N GLN A 146 12.20 19.66 -4.77
CA GLN A 146 12.08 21.11 -4.85
C GLN A 146 11.95 21.77 -3.47
N ASN A 147 11.64 21.00 -2.43
CA ASN A 147 11.60 21.49 -1.05
C ASN A 147 13.00 21.87 -0.56
N PHE A 148 13.14 23.03 0.08
CA PHE A 148 14.43 23.54 0.55
C PHE A 148 15.15 22.56 1.51
N ILE A 149 14.44 22.03 2.50
CA ILE A 149 15.00 21.09 3.49
C ILE A 149 15.50 19.84 2.78
N VAL A 150 14.68 19.25 1.92
CA VAL A 150 15.02 18.03 1.16
C VAL A 150 16.20 18.28 0.23
N LYS A 151 16.24 19.43 -0.45
CA LYS A 151 17.38 19.83 -1.28
C LYS A 151 18.66 19.89 -0.47
N GLN A 152 18.66 20.55 0.69
CA GLN A 152 19.85 20.61 1.54
C GLN A 152 20.27 19.23 2.07
N LEU A 153 19.31 18.36 2.43
CA LEU A 153 19.62 16.99 2.80
C LEU A 153 20.30 16.23 1.64
N TRP A 154 19.81 16.39 0.41
CA TRP A 154 20.45 15.75 -0.75
C TRP A 154 21.80 16.34 -1.11
N ASP A 155 21.97 17.67 -1.07
CA ASP A 155 23.26 18.34 -1.27
C ASP A 155 24.30 17.82 -0.25
N HIS A 156 23.87 17.56 0.98
CA HIS A 156 24.70 16.97 2.03
C HIS A 156 25.07 15.50 1.72
N PHE A 157 24.09 14.69 1.35
CA PHE A 157 24.27 13.24 1.18
C PHE A 157 24.88 12.83 -0.15
N GLU A 158 24.74 13.61 -1.22
CA GLU A 158 25.22 13.27 -2.57
C GLU A 158 26.72 12.96 -2.58
N LYS A 159 27.50 13.67 -1.76
CA LYS A 159 28.96 13.49 -1.63
C LYS A 159 29.35 12.18 -0.94
N SER A 160 28.42 11.51 -0.25
CA SER A 160 28.69 10.30 0.53
C SER A 160 28.61 9.01 -0.28
N TYR A 161 27.96 9.02 -1.44
CA TYR A 161 27.61 7.83 -2.24
C TYR A 161 26.81 6.75 -1.49
N LEU A 162 26.26 7.08 -0.31
CA LEU A 162 25.47 6.16 0.50
C LEU A 162 24.05 5.99 -0.05
N PRO A 163 23.38 4.83 0.20
CA PRO A 163 22.10 4.48 -0.41
C PRO A 163 20.90 5.16 0.26
N PHE A 164 20.88 6.50 0.34
CA PHE A 164 19.73 7.24 0.82
C PHE A 164 18.53 7.14 -0.15
N PRO A 165 17.28 7.18 0.35
CA PRO A 165 16.07 6.87 -0.42
C PRO A 165 15.60 8.01 -1.35
N SER A 166 16.52 8.54 -2.14
CA SER A 166 16.29 9.62 -3.12
C SER A 166 15.60 9.13 -4.42
N LYS A 167 15.52 7.81 -4.60
CA LYS A 167 14.92 7.12 -5.74
C LYS A 167 14.53 5.69 -5.35
N LYS A 168 13.62 5.10 -6.12
CA LYS A 168 13.05 3.78 -5.86
C LYS A 168 14.07 2.64 -5.72
N SER A 169 15.17 2.67 -6.49
CA SER A 169 16.22 1.64 -6.37
C SER A 169 17.00 1.70 -5.05
N GLN A 170 16.86 2.79 -4.30
CA GLN A 170 17.41 2.98 -2.96
C GLN A 170 16.30 3.12 -1.90
N ALA A 171 15.08 2.69 -2.22
CA ALA A 171 13.93 2.83 -1.33
C ALA A 171 14.16 2.15 0.03
N ILE A 172 13.56 2.73 1.06
CA ILE A 172 13.42 2.11 2.37
C ILE A 172 12.53 0.87 2.18
N VAL A 173 13.05 -0.31 2.49
CA VAL A 173 12.29 -1.56 2.39
C VAL A 173 11.73 -1.90 3.76
N VAL A 174 10.41 -2.04 3.84
CA VAL A 174 9.67 -2.47 5.03
C VAL A 174 9.26 -3.91 4.83
N PHE A 175 9.72 -4.80 5.70
CA PHE A 175 9.27 -6.19 5.65
C PHE A 175 7.81 -6.31 6.07
N THR A 176 7.17 -7.36 5.60
CA THR A 176 5.84 -7.74 6.05
C THR A 176 5.80 -9.24 6.30
N SER A 177 4.83 -9.68 7.10
CA SER A 177 4.71 -11.08 7.46
C SER A 177 3.26 -11.50 7.69
N LEU A 178 3.07 -12.80 7.83
CA LEU A 178 1.89 -13.38 8.43
C LEU A 178 1.70 -12.81 9.85
N VAL A 179 0.43 -12.58 10.21
CA VAL A 179 0.08 -12.08 11.54
C VAL A 179 0.50 -13.09 12.61
N GLY A 180 1.30 -12.63 13.57
CA GLY A 180 1.80 -13.44 14.68
C GLY A 180 3.06 -14.26 14.36
N ASP A 181 3.57 -14.20 13.12
CA ASP A 181 4.77 -14.93 12.70
C ASP A 181 5.66 -14.04 11.83
N SER A 182 6.63 -13.36 12.45
CA SER A 182 7.51 -12.39 11.77
C SER A 182 8.48 -13.02 10.78
N GLU A 183 8.71 -14.33 10.86
CA GLU A 183 9.63 -15.05 9.98
C GLU A 183 8.93 -15.63 8.75
N GLN A 184 7.59 -15.57 8.71
CA GLN A 184 6.78 -16.03 7.59
C GLN A 184 6.38 -14.83 6.69
N PRO A 185 7.10 -14.56 5.58
CA PRO A 185 6.80 -13.41 4.70
C PRO A 185 5.58 -13.62 3.80
N VAL A 186 4.98 -14.81 3.83
CA VAL A 186 3.86 -15.21 2.98
C VAL A 186 2.58 -15.24 3.80
N PHE A 187 1.54 -14.60 3.30
CA PHE A 187 0.24 -14.55 3.96
C PHE A 187 -0.91 -14.78 2.97
N PRO A 188 -2.04 -15.34 3.45
CA PRO A 188 -3.13 -15.75 2.59
C PRO A 188 -4.10 -14.59 2.28
N LEU A 189 -4.61 -14.61 1.06
CA LEU A 189 -5.83 -13.98 0.59
C LEU A 189 -6.92 -15.06 0.54
N ASN A 190 -7.94 -14.89 1.37
CA ASN A 190 -9.07 -15.81 1.47
C ASN A 190 -10.36 -15.17 0.98
N LYS A 191 -11.35 -15.99 0.69
CA LYS A 191 -12.71 -15.59 0.34
C LYS A 191 -13.43 -15.09 1.60
N GLY A 192 -14.16 -13.99 1.43
CA GLY A 192 -14.94 -13.38 2.50
C GLY A 192 -14.38 -12.04 2.95
N GLU A 193 -15.05 -11.42 3.90
CA GLU A 193 -14.55 -10.27 4.63
C GLU A 193 -13.74 -10.73 5.84
N SER A 194 -12.85 -9.87 6.30
CA SER A 194 -12.21 -10.02 7.60
C SER A 194 -13.23 -10.03 8.73
N SER A 195 -13.02 -10.92 9.72
CA SER A 195 -13.90 -11.09 10.88
C SER A 195 -13.28 -10.63 12.19
N GLY A 196 -12.06 -10.08 12.18
CA GLY A 196 -11.33 -9.69 13.39
C GLY A 196 -11.87 -8.43 14.07
N PHE A 197 -12.71 -7.66 13.39
CA PHE A 197 -13.31 -6.43 13.87
C PHE A 197 -14.56 -6.11 13.02
N PRO A 198 -15.49 -5.26 13.49
CA PRO A 198 -16.68 -4.92 12.71
C PRO A 198 -16.32 -4.06 11.48
N ILE A 199 -16.88 -4.42 10.33
CA ILE A 199 -16.74 -3.64 9.09
C ILE A 199 -17.90 -2.64 9.00
N PRO A 200 -17.62 -1.33 8.83
CA PRO A 200 -18.67 -0.32 8.74
C PRO A 200 -19.41 -0.43 7.40
N ASP A 201 -20.69 -0.05 7.37
CA ASP A 201 -21.54 -0.22 6.20
C ASP A 201 -21.07 0.56 4.97
N PHE A 202 -20.35 1.68 5.15
CA PHE A 202 -19.78 2.43 4.03
C PHE A 202 -18.62 1.70 3.32
N ALA A 203 -18.02 0.69 3.94
CA ALA A 203 -16.92 -0.10 3.40
C ALA A 203 -17.39 -1.47 2.85
N LYS A 204 -18.72 -1.70 2.82
CA LYS A 204 -19.34 -2.93 2.33
C LYS A 204 -19.92 -2.74 0.94
N HIS A 205 -19.70 -3.72 0.06
CA HIS A 205 -20.07 -3.62 -1.35
C HIS A 205 -20.73 -4.89 -1.91
N GLU A 206 -21.35 -5.74 -1.08
CA GLU A 206 -21.92 -7.04 -1.46
C GLU A 206 -22.98 -6.93 -2.54
N ALA A 207 -23.76 -5.84 -2.53
CA ALA A 207 -24.83 -5.62 -3.49
C ALA A 207 -24.32 -5.39 -4.92
N ALA A 208 -23.06 -4.97 -5.08
CA ALA A 208 -22.51 -4.53 -6.37
C ALA A 208 -21.22 -5.28 -6.78
N ALA A 209 -20.47 -5.83 -5.84
CA ALA A 209 -19.27 -6.60 -6.10
C ALA A 209 -19.60 -8.00 -6.63
N TRP A 210 -18.67 -8.56 -7.40
CA TRP A 210 -18.78 -9.96 -7.83
C TRP A 210 -18.46 -10.90 -6.68
N THR A 211 -17.36 -10.63 -5.98
CA THR A 211 -16.90 -11.36 -4.81
C THR A 211 -16.03 -10.44 -3.96
N VAL A 212 -15.72 -10.87 -2.74
CA VAL A 212 -14.83 -10.20 -1.80
C VAL A 212 -13.82 -11.23 -1.30
N GLY A 213 -12.57 -10.82 -1.23
CA GLY A 213 -11.54 -11.53 -0.49
C GLY A 213 -10.91 -10.64 0.56
N ASN A 214 -10.28 -11.26 1.56
CA ASN A 214 -9.59 -10.54 2.61
C ASN A 214 -8.16 -11.06 2.81
N LEU A 215 -7.27 -10.15 3.18
CA LEU A 215 -5.91 -10.47 3.62
C LEU A 215 -5.55 -9.61 4.83
N ASN A 216 -4.70 -10.18 5.69
CA ASN A 216 -4.12 -9.49 6.83
C ASN A 216 -2.61 -9.56 6.70
N VAL A 217 -1.94 -8.43 6.91
CA VAL A 217 -0.49 -8.33 6.82
C VAL A 217 0.05 -7.60 8.05
N GLN A 218 1.04 -8.19 8.71
CA GLN A 218 1.73 -7.56 9.82
C GLN A 218 2.93 -6.76 9.28
N ILE A 219 3.07 -5.52 9.75
CA ILE A 219 4.19 -4.65 9.39
C ILE A 219 5.42 -5.03 10.19
N GLY A 220 6.51 -5.32 9.48
CA GLY A 220 7.80 -5.71 10.05
C GLY A 220 8.77 -4.55 10.23
N ALA A 221 10.04 -4.90 10.47
CA ALA A 221 11.11 -3.93 10.59
C ALA A 221 11.54 -3.37 9.21
N ILE A 222 12.18 -2.20 9.24
CA ILE A 222 12.92 -1.67 8.09
C ILE A 222 14.14 -2.56 7.84
N LYS A 223 14.36 -2.94 6.58
CA LYS A 223 15.59 -3.61 6.15
C LYS A 223 16.78 -2.67 6.36
N LYS A 224 17.73 -3.08 7.20
CA LYS A 224 18.98 -2.33 7.39
C LYS A 224 19.81 -2.32 6.12
N THR A 225 20.38 -1.17 5.82
CA THR A 225 21.32 -0.95 4.71
C THR A 225 22.75 -1.35 5.08
N GLY A 226 23.05 -1.45 6.38
CA GLY A 226 24.40 -1.66 6.90
C GLY A 226 25.18 -0.37 7.16
N TYR A 227 24.62 0.79 6.79
CA TYR A 227 25.20 2.10 7.05
C TYR A 227 24.42 2.82 8.15
N PRO A 228 25.00 3.02 9.35
CA PRO A 228 24.27 3.57 10.51
C PRO A 228 23.53 4.88 10.22
N VAL A 229 24.18 5.83 9.51
CA VAL A 229 23.56 7.13 9.17
C VAL A 229 22.35 6.97 8.24
N VAL A 230 22.39 6.03 7.29
CA VAL A 230 21.27 5.76 6.38
C VAL A 230 20.14 5.06 7.13
N ASP A 231 20.47 4.11 8.01
CA ASP A 231 19.47 3.40 8.81
C ASP A 231 18.75 4.35 9.78
N GLU A 232 19.46 5.30 10.38
CA GLU A 232 18.85 6.36 11.19
C GLU A 232 17.99 7.32 10.38
N PHE A 233 18.45 7.72 9.19
CA PHE A 233 17.65 8.53 8.28
C PHE A 233 16.38 7.79 7.85
N ASN A 234 16.48 6.51 7.51
CA ASN A 234 15.34 5.68 7.12
C ASN A 234 14.32 5.56 8.26
N LYS A 235 14.78 5.43 9.51
CA LYS A 235 13.91 5.47 10.69
C LYS A 235 13.22 6.83 10.83
N PHE A 236 13.94 7.93 10.62
CA PHE A 236 13.36 9.27 10.63
C PHE A 236 12.25 9.42 9.57
N ILE A 237 12.49 8.99 8.33
CA ILE A 237 11.47 9.05 7.27
C ILE A 237 10.26 8.17 7.59
N MET A 238 10.48 6.98 8.16
CA MET A 238 9.39 6.11 8.61
C MET A 238 8.55 6.76 9.71
N ASP A 239 9.20 7.44 10.66
CA ASP A 239 8.51 8.17 11.71
C ASP A 239 7.65 9.29 11.13
N VAL A 240 8.18 10.08 10.18
CA VAL A 240 7.41 11.10 9.45
C VAL A 240 6.22 10.47 8.73
N PHE A 241 6.43 9.31 8.11
CA PHE A 241 5.35 8.59 7.43
C PHE A 241 4.22 8.20 8.38
N ASN A 242 4.58 7.67 9.55
CA ASN A 242 3.62 7.25 10.57
C ASN A 242 2.91 8.42 11.24
N LEU A 243 3.52 9.62 11.30
CA LEU A 243 2.81 10.82 11.70
C LEU A 243 1.66 11.11 10.72
N GLY A 244 1.94 11.21 9.41
CA GLY A 244 0.89 11.55 8.42
C GLY A 244 -0.16 10.46 8.18
N SER A 245 0.21 9.19 8.34
CA SER A 245 -0.68 8.05 8.07
C SER A 245 -1.40 7.50 9.30
N GLY A 246 -1.16 8.05 10.49
CA GLY A 246 -1.67 7.47 11.72
C GLY A 246 -1.10 6.09 11.96
N ASN A 247 0.22 5.97 12.05
CA ASN A 247 0.92 4.74 12.42
C ASN A 247 0.67 3.53 11.50
N MET A 248 0.22 3.74 10.25
CA MET A 248 -0.07 2.66 9.30
C MET A 248 1.12 1.71 9.12
N LEU A 249 2.33 2.24 9.02
CA LEU A 249 3.56 1.47 8.86
C LEU A 249 4.35 1.34 10.18
N GLN A 250 3.68 1.51 11.32
CA GLN A 250 4.29 1.22 12.61
C GLN A 250 4.53 -0.29 12.70
N LYS A 251 5.73 -0.69 13.14
CA LYS A 251 6.07 -2.10 13.35
C LYS A 251 5.02 -2.78 14.24
N ASP A 252 4.61 -3.97 13.84
CA ASP A 252 3.60 -4.85 14.45
C ASP A 252 2.15 -4.42 14.21
N ASN A 253 1.90 -3.31 13.49
CA ASN A 253 0.55 -2.97 13.04
C ASN A 253 0.05 -3.99 12.02
N ILE A 254 -1.25 -4.24 12.03
CA ILE A 254 -1.91 -5.18 11.12
C ILE A 254 -2.72 -4.36 10.14
N LEU A 255 -2.29 -4.36 8.87
CA LEU A 255 -3.12 -3.85 7.78
C LEU A 255 -4.07 -4.95 7.34
N THR A 256 -5.36 -4.65 7.34
CA THR A 256 -6.40 -5.57 6.89
C THR A 256 -7.09 -5.01 5.66
N TRP A 257 -7.16 -5.82 4.61
CA TRP A 257 -7.75 -5.41 3.35
C TRP A 257 -8.96 -6.28 3.06
N ASN A 258 -10.10 -5.67 2.75
CA ASN A 258 -11.25 -6.31 2.14
C ASN A 258 -11.31 -5.82 0.69
N VAL A 259 -10.95 -6.70 -0.25
CA VAL A 259 -10.85 -6.37 -1.67
C VAL A 259 -12.09 -6.85 -2.42
N TRP A 260 -12.86 -5.91 -2.93
CA TRP A 260 -14.12 -6.16 -3.63
C TRP A 260 -13.91 -6.19 -5.14
N PHE A 261 -14.00 -7.38 -5.72
CA PHE A 261 -13.68 -7.65 -7.11
C PHE A 261 -14.84 -7.32 -8.06
N THR A 262 -14.48 -6.89 -9.27
CA THR A 262 -15.39 -6.87 -10.42
C THR A 262 -15.64 -8.29 -10.94
N GLN A 263 -16.57 -8.39 -11.89
CA GLN A 263 -16.72 -9.62 -12.67
C GLN A 263 -15.43 -9.94 -13.43
N PRO A 264 -15.21 -11.22 -13.77
CA PRO A 264 -14.08 -11.63 -14.60
C PRO A 264 -14.09 -10.96 -15.97
N GLU A 265 -12.91 -10.60 -16.45
CA GLU A 265 -12.64 -10.04 -17.78
C GLU A 265 -11.50 -10.83 -18.45
N LEU A 266 -11.40 -10.78 -19.77
CA LEU A 266 -10.24 -11.32 -20.48
C LEU A 266 -9.03 -10.42 -20.23
N VAL A 267 -7.84 -11.03 -20.20
CA VAL A 267 -6.59 -10.29 -20.08
C VAL A 267 -6.13 -9.83 -21.46
N ASP A 268 -5.89 -8.53 -21.57
CA ASP A 268 -4.97 -7.97 -22.54
C ASP A 268 -3.60 -7.90 -21.85
N GLN A 269 -2.63 -8.69 -22.32
CA GLN A 269 -1.33 -8.83 -21.65
C GLN A 269 -0.48 -7.56 -21.77
N ASP A 270 -0.62 -6.82 -22.87
CA ASP A 270 0.07 -5.55 -23.08
C ASP A 270 -0.54 -4.48 -22.17
N GLU A 271 -1.87 -4.46 -22.03
CA GLU A 271 -2.54 -3.59 -21.06
C GLU A 271 -2.16 -3.95 -19.62
N TRP A 272 -2.13 -5.24 -19.26
CA TRP A 272 -1.71 -5.68 -17.93
C TRP A 272 -0.29 -5.22 -17.58
N ALA A 273 0.66 -5.46 -18.49
CA ALA A 273 2.05 -5.06 -18.32
C ALA A 273 2.17 -3.53 -18.23
N SER A 274 1.42 -2.80 -19.06
CA SER A 274 1.39 -1.35 -19.08
C SER A 274 0.70 -0.76 -17.86
N HIS A 275 -0.34 -1.39 -17.32
CA HIS A 275 -1.05 -0.98 -16.12
C HIS A 275 -0.16 -1.07 -14.88
N ALA A 276 0.50 -2.22 -14.71
CA ALA A 276 1.46 -2.42 -13.64
C ALA A 276 2.62 -1.42 -13.74
N ARG A 277 3.09 -1.11 -14.96
CA ARG A 277 4.13 -0.10 -15.18
C ARG A 277 3.62 1.32 -14.92
N LYS A 278 2.44 1.67 -15.43
CA LYS A 278 1.81 2.99 -15.26
C LYS A 278 1.72 3.35 -13.79
N TRP A 279 1.24 2.45 -12.94
CA TRP A 279 1.17 2.76 -11.50
C TRP A 279 2.55 2.88 -10.86
N ARG A 280 3.49 1.99 -11.23
CA ARG A 280 4.88 2.06 -10.76
C ARG A 280 5.56 3.38 -11.13
N GLU A 281 5.22 3.97 -12.27
CA GLU A 281 5.79 5.22 -12.79
C GLU A 281 4.97 6.46 -12.40
N SER A 282 3.65 6.36 -12.21
CA SER A 282 2.78 7.51 -11.91
C SER A 282 3.09 8.13 -10.55
N ILE A 283 3.51 7.31 -9.59
CA ILE A 283 3.97 7.75 -8.27
C ILE A 283 5.33 8.45 -8.36
N ASP A 284 6.15 8.12 -9.36
CA ASP A 284 7.41 8.81 -9.64
C ASP A 284 7.20 10.18 -10.32
N ALA A 285 5.98 10.64 -10.58
CA ALA A 285 5.72 11.88 -11.33
C ALA A 285 5.15 13.05 -10.51
N ASP A 286 5.17 13.00 -9.17
CA ASP A 286 4.59 14.02 -8.27
C ASP A 286 3.06 14.14 -8.26
N HIS A 287 2.35 13.15 -8.80
CA HIS A 287 0.89 13.20 -8.93
C HIS A 287 0.13 12.88 -7.62
N GLY A 288 0.80 12.88 -6.47
CA GLY A 288 0.18 12.43 -5.21
C GLY A 288 -0.21 10.95 -5.25
N SER A 289 -1.15 10.56 -4.38
CA SER A 289 -1.78 9.24 -4.43
C SER A 289 -2.41 9.01 -5.82
N PRO A 290 -2.38 7.79 -6.38
CA PRO A 290 -3.13 7.43 -7.59
C PRO A 290 -4.47 8.17 -7.74
N GLU A 291 -4.63 8.91 -8.84
CA GLU A 291 -5.85 9.65 -9.13
C GLU A 291 -7.02 8.68 -9.33
N GLY A 292 -8.13 8.93 -8.64
CA GLY A 292 -9.35 8.11 -8.68
C GLY A 292 -10.30 8.48 -7.54
N PRO A 293 -11.55 7.98 -7.54
CA PRO A 293 -12.55 8.28 -6.52
C PRO A 293 -12.29 7.49 -5.21
N GLY A 294 -11.05 7.47 -4.72
CA GLY A 294 -10.73 6.97 -3.38
C GLY A 294 -11.43 7.78 -2.29
N THR A 295 -11.41 7.29 -1.05
CA THR A 295 -12.06 7.98 0.07
C THR A 295 -11.06 8.60 1.01
N ILE A 296 -11.49 9.62 1.75
CA ILE A 296 -10.82 10.02 2.98
C ILE A 296 -10.85 8.88 4.01
N ALA A 297 -9.76 8.74 4.76
CA ALA A 297 -9.72 7.84 5.90
C ALA A 297 -10.70 8.31 6.99
N ARG A 298 -11.44 7.39 7.59
CA ARG A 298 -12.45 7.69 8.61
C ARG A 298 -12.58 6.55 9.61
N TYR A 299 -13.03 6.85 10.83
CA TYR A 299 -13.33 5.86 11.85
C TYR A 299 -14.65 5.14 11.56
N TYR A 300 -14.96 4.11 12.36
CA TYR A 300 -16.16 3.29 12.20
C TYR A 300 -17.47 4.10 12.17
N ASP A 301 -17.56 5.15 12.97
CA ASP A 301 -18.69 6.08 13.05
C ASP A 301 -18.78 7.07 11.87
N GLY A 302 -17.84 6.99 10.92
CA GLY A 302 -17.72 7.90 9.79
C GLY A 302 -16.96 9.20 10.11
N THR A 303 -16.54 9.42 11.37
CA THR A 303 -15.73 10.58 11.74
C THR A 303 -14.42 10.57 10.95
N PRO A 304 -14.09 11.64 10.19
CA PRO A 304 -12.84 11.70 9.45
C PRO A 304 -11.61 11.48 10.34
N PHE A 305 -10.66 10.71 9.83
CA PHE A 305 -9.36 10.56 10.47
C PHE A 305 -8.56 11.85 10.25
N LYS A 306 -8.33 12.60 11.33
CA LYS A 306 -7.66 13.90 11.30
C LYS A 306 -6.19 13.78 11.70
N VAL A 307 -5.41 13.16 10.82
CA VAL A 307 -3.95 13.33 10.76
C VAL A 307 -3.60 13.35 9.28
N GLY A 308 -3.01 14.47 8.82
CA GLY A 308 -2.96 14.84 7.40
C GLY A 308 -2.02 13.98 6.56
N LEU A 309 -2.51 13.49 5.41
CA LEU A 309 -2.26 14.11 4.11
C LEU A 309 -2.84 13.23 2.98
N GLY A 310 -4.02 13.61 2.50
CA GLY A 310 -4.69 12.98 1.35
C GLY A 310 -6.14 13.45 1.15
N THR A 311 -6.31 14.37 0.20
CA THR A 311 -7.55 14.75 -0.53
C THR A 311 -8.73 15.31 0.28
N LEU A 312 -8.69 16.60 0.61
CA LEU A 312 -9.90 17.38 0.87
C LEU A 312 -9.86 18.69 0.08
N LYS A 313 -10.75 18.80 -0.91
CA LYS A 313 -11.33 20.08 -1.35
C LYS A 313 -12.68 20.14 -0.64
N ASP A 314 -12.86 21.07 0.29
CA ASP A 314 -14.09 21.84 0.52
C ASP A 314 -13.99 22.74 1.78
N ASP A 315 -14.71 23.86 1.73
CA ASP A 315 -14.38 25.16 2.35
C ASP A 315 -14.70 25.34 3.85
N VAL A 316 -15.06 24.27 4.59
CA VAL A 316 -15.46 24.38 6.02
C VAL A 316 -14.40 23.82 6.98
N GLU A 317 -13.37 23.11 6.48
CA GLU A 317 -12.38 22.40 7.31
C GLU A 317 -11.04 23.13 7.50
N SER A 318 -10.89 24.36 6.98
CA SER A 318 -9.57 24.98 6.80
C SER A 318 -8.80 25.32 8.09
N GLU A 319 -9.45 25.69 9.19
CA GLU A 319 -8.76 26.06 10.45
C GLU A 319 -8.28 24.84 11.24
N LEU A 320 -9.11 23.81 11.35
CA LEU A 320 -8.74 22.55 12.01
C LEU A 320 -7.64 21.81 11.22
N LEU A 321 -7.69 21.86 9.90
CA LEU A 321 -6.63 21.33 9.03
C LEU A 321 -5.32 22.08 9.25
N LYS A 322 -5.33 23.41 9.32
CA LYS A 322 -4.13 24.21 9.63
C LYS A 322 -3.52 23.85 10.99
N VAL A 323 -4.33 23.74 12.05
CA VAL A 323 -3.85 23.35 13.38
C VAL A 323 -3.23 21.94 13.36
N THR A 324 -3.83 21.02 12.60
CA THR A 324 -3.32 19.65 12.45
C THR A 324 -2.00 19.64 11.67
N GLU A 325 -1.92 20.38 10.56
CA GLU A 325 -0.69 20.52 9.77
C GLU A 325 0.44 21.18 10.57
N GLU A 326 0.15 22.23 11.35
CA GLU A 326 1.13 22.88 12.22
C GLU A 326 1.65 21.93 13.32
N THR A 327 0.76 21.11 13.89
CA THR A 327 1.13 20.11 14.90
C THR A 327 2.04 19.04 14.28
N ILE A 328 1.66 18.48 13.13
CA ILE A 328 2.47 17.51 12.38
C ILE A 328 3.81 18.12 12.02
N LYS A 329 3.82 19.32 11.44
CA LYS A 329 5.03 20.04 11.06
C LYS A 329 5.98 20.24 12.24
N LYS A 330 5.46 20.58 13.43
CA LYS A 330 6.26 20.72 14.65
C LYS A 330 6.90 19.40 15.07
N GLU A 331 6.15 18.30 15.02
CA GLU A 331 6.68 16.97 15.34
C GLU A 331 7.71 16.50 14.31
N GLU A 332 7.45 16.70 13.01
CA GLU A 332 8.41 16.44 11.93
C GLU A 332 9.69 17.25 12.11
N HIS A 333 9.59 18.55 12.43
CA HIS A 333 10.73 19.41 12.71
C HIS A 333 11.53 18.92 13.92
N SER A 334 10.87 18.45 14.99
CA SER A 334 11.55 17.89 16.16
C SER A 334 12.31 16.61 15.80
N LYS A 335 11.70 15.71 15.02
CA LYS A 335 12.36 14.49 14.54
C LYS A 335 13.53 14.80 13.60
N LEU A 336 13.35 15.78 12.72
CA LEU A 336 14.40 16.26 11.82
C LEU A 336 15.55 16.85 12.63
N PHE A 337 15.29 17.67 13.65
CA PHE A 337 16.32 18.23 14.53
C PHE A 337 17.17 17.14 15.19
N ASN A 338 16.52 16.12 15.76
CA ASN A 338 17.21 14.97 16.38
C ASN A 338 18.07 14.18 15.37
N PHE A 339 17.66 14.12 14.11
CA PHE A 339 18.48 13.53 13.05
C PHE A 339 19.67 14.43 12.68
N LEU A 340 19.42 15.73 12.51
CA LEU A 340 20.45 16.71 12.16
C LEU A 340 21.56 16.82 13.22
N GLU A 341 21.25 16.63 14.51
CA GLU A 341 22.28 16.58 15.57
C GLU A 341 23.35 15.51 15.33
N LYS A 342 23.04 14.47 14.56
CA LYS A 342 23.92 13.32 14.32
C LYS A 342 24.76 13.42 13.04
N ILE A 343 24.53 14.44 12.23
CA ILE A 343 25.34 14.74 11.04
C ILE A 343 26.10 16.05 11.22
N GLU A 344 27.09 16.31 10.37
CA GLU A 344 27.88 17.55 10.35
C GLU A 344 27.73 18.26 9.00
N GLY A 345 28.23 19.47 8.84
CA GLY A 345 28.31 20.15 7.54
C GLY A 345 27.43 21.39 7.37
N GLU A 346 27.78 22.22 6.40
CA GLU A 346 27.15 23.53 6.16
C GLU A 346 25.67 23.39 5.78
N GLU A 347 25.31 22.32 5.06
CA GLU A 347 23.93 22.04 4.67
C GLU A 347 23.03 21.79 5.89
N LYS A 348 23.54 21.12 6.94
CA LYS A 348 22.84 20.98 8.23
C LYS A 348 22.56 22.36 8.85
N ASP A 349 23.56 23.23 8.90
CA ASP A 349 23.42 24.54 9.53
C ASP A 349 22.39 25.40 8.81
N LYS A 350 22.32 25.31 7.47
CA LYS A 350 21.28 25.94 6.66
C LYS A 350 19.88 25.44 7.01
N ILE A 351 19.71 24.12 7.20
CA ILE A 351 18.42 23.56 7.62
C ILE A 351 18.05 24.03 9.02
N LEU A 352 18.98 23.96 9.99
CA LEU A 352 18.75 24.42 11.36
C LEU A 352 18.38 25.90 11.43
N ALA A 353 18.99 26.74 10.60
CA ALA A 353 18.64 28.16 10.49
C ALA A 353 17.25 28.37 9.90
N ALA A 354 16.82 27.53 8.95
CA ALA A 354 15.48 27.58 8.37
C ALA A 354 14.40 27.10 9.34
N LEU A 355 14.68 26.11 10.20
CA LEU A 355 13.73 25.59 11.19
C LEU A 355 13.49 26.55 12.38
N LYS A 356 14.40 27.50 12.61
CA LYS A 356 14.30 28.52 13.67
C LYS A 356 13.51 29.76 13.26
N LYS A 357 13.18 29.89 11.97
CA LYS A 357 12.31 30.94 11.41
C LYS A 357 10.89 30.43 11.36
#